data_AF-A0A7S2AP03-F1
#
_entry.id   AF-A0A7S2AP03-F1
#
_cell.length_a   1.000
_cell.length_b   1.000
_cell.length_c   1.000
_cell.angle_alpha   90.00
_cell.angle_beta   90.00
_cell.angle_gamma   90.00
#
_symmetry.space_group_name_H-M   'P 1'
#
loop_
_entity.id
_entity.type
_entity.pdbx_description
1 polymer ?
#
loop_
_entity_poly.entity_id
_entity_poly.type
_entity_poly.pdbx_seq_one_letter_code
_entity_poly.pdbx_strand_id
1 'polypeptide(L)'
;PTPRHFPEAPSLVQVLHRRRREKAELSIVYGVMTNGLQDYREKLAAQVETWAAGLTQQRRFFAVSGAGSPPFRGAGVIVEANCKDSKAGLSCKEERLLEEGYHRDPDWFVILGEDNYVN
;
A
#
# COMPACT_ATOMS: atom_id res chain seq x y z
N PRO A 1 -4.71 21.94 -50.15
CA PRO A 1 -5.50 21.76 -48.91
C PRO A 1 -5.44 20.29 -48.45
N THR A 2 -4.66 20.02 -47.40
CA THR A 2 -4.61 18.68 -46.77
C THR A 2 -5.93 18.43 -46.01
N PRO A 3 -6.54 17.24 -46.11
CA PRO A 3 -7.74 16.94 -45.35
C PRO A 3 -7.41 16.97 -43.86
N ARG A 4 -8.20 17.70 -43.06
CA ARG A 4 -8.12 17.60 -41.60
C ARG A 4 -8.62 16.22 -41.21
N HIS A 5 -7.72 15.39 -40.69
CA HIS A 5 -8.08 14.14 -40.07
C HIS A 5 -8.72 14.47 -38.71
N PHE A 6 -10.03 14.26 -38.61
CA PHE A 6 -10.71 14.34 -37.33
C PHE A 6 -10.49 13.01 -36.60
N PRO A 7 -10.01 13.01 -35.33
CA PRO A 7 -9.90 11.78 -34.58
C PRO A 7 -11.29 11.14 -34.42
N GLU A 8 -11.36 9.83 -34.62
CA GLU A 8 -12.60 9.09 -34.42
C GLU A 8 -13.12 9.25 -32.99
N ALA A 9 -14.44 9.38 -32.86
CA ALA A 9 -15.06 9.46 -31.54
C ALA A 9 -14.80 8.15 -30.77
N PRO A 10 -14.48 8.22 -29.47
CA PRO A 10 -14.24 7.03 -28.67
C PRO A 10 -15.48 6.14 -28.68
N SER A 11 -15.25 4.83 -28.74
CA SER A 11 -16.32 3.84 -28.72
C SER A 11 -17.15 3.95 -27.43
N LEU A 12 -18.41 3.52 -27.49
CA LEU A 12 -19.29 3.48 -26.32
C LEU A 12 -18.67 2.66 -25.17
N VAL A 13 -17.92 1.60 -25.50
CA VAL A 13 -17.19 0.76 -24.56
C VAL A 13 -16.09 1.54 -23.84
N GLN A 14 -15.30 2.34 -24.57
CA GLN A 14 -14.27 3.21 -23.97
C GLN A 14 -14.88 4.29 -23.08
N VAL A 15 -15.99 4.89 -23.51
CA VAL A 15 -16.72 5.89 -22.71
C VAL A 15 -17.28 5.27 -21.43
N LEU A 16 -17.86 4.07 -21.52
CA LEU A 16 -18.40 3.35 -20.37
C LEU A 16 -17.31 2.89 -19.41
N HIS A 17 -16.18 2.36 -19.90
CA HIS A 17 -15.03 2.02 -19.05
C HIS A 17 -14.47 3.24 -18.34
N ARG A 18 -14.34 4.38 -19.04
CA ARG A 18 -13.89 5.64 -18.45
C ARG A 18 -14.85 6.13 -17.38
N ARG A 19 -16.16 6.16 -17.66
CA ARG A 19 -17.18 6.54 -16.68
C ARG A 19 -17.25 5.59 -15.48
N ARG A 20 -16.99 4.30 -15.69
CA ARG A 20 -16.91 3.30 -14.62
C ARG A 20 -15.68 3.53 -13.74
N ARG A 21 -14.55 3.92 -14.33
CA ARG A 21 -13.34 4.36 -13.60
C ARG A 21 -13.55 5.67 -12.84
N GLU A 22 -14.25 6.63 -13.43
CA GLU A 22 -14.58 7.92 -12.81
C GLU A 22 -15.59 7.78 -11.65
N LYS A 23 -16.40 6.70 -11.63
CA LYS A 23 -17.36 6.39 -10.55
C LYS A 23 -16.92 5.27 -9.61
N ALA A 24 -15.83 4.56 -9.89
CA ALA A 24 -15.27 3.58 -8.99
C ALA A 24 -14.58 4.34 -7.84
N GLU A 25 -14.88 3.97 -6.60
CA GLU A 25 -14.10 4.47 -5.46
C GLU A 25 -12.63 4.09 -5.68
N LEU A 26 -11.75 5.10 -5.65
CA LEU A 26 -10.31 4.90 -5.80
C LEU A 26 -9.80 3.91 -4.75
N SER A 27 -9.14 2.85 -5.20
CA SER A 27 -8.52 1.88 -4.32
C SER A 27 -7.11 2.36 -3.92
N ILE A 28 -6.95 2.70 -2.64
CA ILE A 28 -5.65 3.13 -2.08
C ILE A 28 -5.19 2.07 -1.08
N VAL A 29 -3.97 1.57 -1.23
CA VAL A 29 -3.32 0.65 -0.30
C VAL A 29 -2.15 1.34 0.38
N TYR A 30 -2.01 1.11 1.69
CA TYR A 30 -0.95 1.65 2.53
C TYR A 30 -0.01 0.53 2.96
N GLY A 31 1.28 0.70 2.65
CA GLY A 31 2.36 -0.16 3.11
C GLY A 31 3.22 0.61 4.12
N VAL A 32 3.41 0.05 5.31
CA VAL A 32 4.22 0.67 6.37
C VAL A 32 5.52 -0.10 6.53
N MET A 33 6.66 0.56 6.31
CA MET A 33 7.93 0.00 6.73
C MET A 33 8.04 0.08 8.25
N THR A 34 8.46 -1.01 8.90
CA THR A 34 8.62 -1.05 10.36
C THR A 34 9.84 -1.88 10.79
N ASN A 35 9.98 -2.08 12.10
CA ASN A 35 11.02 -2.89 12.73
C ASN A 35 10.41 -3.72 13.88
N GLY A 36 11.00 -4.87 14.15
CA GLY A 36 10.63 -5.80 15.20
C GLY A 36 11.04 -5.36 16.60
N LEU A 37 11.77 -4.27 16.79
CA LEU A 37 12.06 -3.66 18.10
C LEU A 37 10.78 -3.14 18.77
N GLN A 38 10.74 -3.17 20.11
CA GLN A 38 9.53 -2.88 20.88
C GLN A 38 8.92 -1.51 20.56
N ASP A 39 9.71 -0.44 20.58
CA ASP A 39 9.22 0.92 20.33
C ASP A 39 8.57 1.07 18.94
N TYR A 40 9.07 0.36 17.94
CA TYR A 40 8.55 0.37 16.58
C TYR A 40 7.22 -0.38 16.48
N ARG A 41 7.10 -1.49 17.22
CA ARG A 41 5.84 -2.22 17.33
C ARG A 41 4.77 -1.39 18.03
N GLU A 42 5.12 -0.68 19.09
CA GLU A 42 4.16 0.18 19.80
C GLU A 42 3.63 1.30 18.90
N LYS A 43 4.50 1.92 18.09
CA LYS A 43 4.11 2.90 17.08
C LYS A 43 3.19 2.31 16.01
N LEU A 44 3.54 1.14 15.46
CA LEU A 44 2.69 0.47 14.50
C LEU A 44 1.32 0.11 15.10
N ALA A 45 1.28 -0.29 16.37
CA ALA A 45 0.02 -0.61 17.06
C ALA A 45 -0.86 0.64 17.16
N ALA A 46 -0.27 1.78 17.50
CA ALA A 46 -0.98 3.05 17.51
C ALA A 46 -1.58 3.39 16.14
N GLN A 47 -0.89 3.12 15.03
CA GLN A 47 -1.47 3.33 13.70
C GLN A 47 -2.67 2.41 13.44
N VAL A 48 -2.53 1.11 13.74
CA VAL A 48 -3.59 0.09 13.58
C VAL A 48 -4.81 0.40 14.46
N GLU A 49 -4.61 0.94 15.65
CA GLU A 49 -5.67 1.31 16.59
C GLU A 49 -6.33 2.66 16.25
N THR A 50 -5.73 3.45 15.37
CA THR A 50 -6.21 4.80 15.00
C THR A 50 -6.55 4.90 13.52
N TRP A 51 -5.74 5.59 12.73
CA TRP A 51 -6.04 5.95 11.34
C TRP A 51 -6.15 4.72 10.42
N ALA A 52 -5.46 3.61 10.74
CA ALA A 52 -5.49 2.39 9.95
C ALA A 52 -6.56 1.37 10.40
N ALA A 53 -7.33 1.65 11.46
CA ALA A 53 -8.27 0.69 12.05
C ALA A 53 -9.25 0.09 11.01
N GLY A 54 -9.87 0.94 10.19
CA GLY A 54 -10.76 0.49 9.12
C GLY A 54 -10.03 -0.13 7.91
N LEU A 55 -8.79 0.29 7.65
CA LEU A 55 -8.02 -0.15 6.48
C LEU A 55 -7.54 -1.59 6.60
N THR A 56 -7.21 -2.03 7.82
CA THR A 56 -6.82 -3.43 8.08
C THR A 56 -7.94 -4.40 7.73
N GLN A 57 -9.18 -4.09 8.10
CA GLN A 57 -10.38 -4.91 7.78
C GLN A 57 -10.65 -4.95 6.28
N GLN A 58 -10.33 -3.87 5.57
CA GLN A 58 -10.49 -3.74 4.12
C GLN A 58 -9.32 -4.38 3.33
N ARG A 59 -8.31 -4.96 4.01
CA ARG A 59 -7.06 -5.43 3.40
C ARG A 59 -6.30 -4.34 2.62
N ARG A 60 -6.50 -3.07 3.02
CA ARG A 60 -5.88 -1.88 2.42
C ARG A 60 -4.70 -1.35 3.22
N PHE A 61 -4.31 -2.06 4.26
CA PHE A 61 -3.15 -1.75 5.09
C PHE A 61 -2.33 -3.00 5.35
N PHE A 62 -1.01 -2.88 5.25
CA PHE A 62 -0.05 -3.89 5.69
C PHE A 62 1.24 -3.21 6.13
N ALA A 63 2.06 -3.93 6.89
CA ALA A 63 3.38 -3.46 7.30
C ALA A 63 4.45 -4.49 7.00
N VAL A 64 5.65 -4.03 6.64
CA VAL A 64 6.80 -4.87 6.35
C VAL A 64 7.87 -4.71 7.42
N SER A 65 8.22 -5.82 8.05
CA SER A 65 9.37 -5.92 8.97
C SER A 65 10.48 -6.75 8.34
N GLY A 66 11.70 -6.65 8.87
CA GLY A 66 12.76 -7.59 8.49
C GLY A 66 12.58 -8.96 9.19
N ALA A 67 13.46 -9.88 8.84
CA ALA A 67 13.44 -11.25 9.32
C ALA A 67 13.60 -11.36 10.84
N GLY A 68 12.87 -12.30 11.45
CA GLY A 68 12.96 -12.61 12.88
C GLY A 68 12.20 -11.62 13.76
N SER A 69 11.26 -10.88 13.18
CA SER A 69 10.42 -9.96 13.95
C SER A 69 9.44 -10.76 14.81
N PRO A 70 9.30 -10.44 16.11
CA PRO A 70 8.40 -11.18 16.97
C PRO A 70 6.93 -10.97 16.54
N PRO A 71 6.03 -11.89 16.88
CA PRO A 71 4.62 -11.78 16.54
C PRO A 71 4.03 -10.45 17.01
N PHE A 72 3.31 -9.78 16.12
CA PHE A 72 2.66 -8.50 16.38
C PHE A 72 1.25 -8.71 16.95
N ARG A 73 0.86 -7.90 17.94
CA ARG A 73 -0.54 -7.85 18.43
C ARG A 73 -1.40 -7.12 17.39
N GLY A 74 -1.84 -7.85 16.38
CA GLY A 74 -2.59 -7.34 15.23
C GLY A 74 -2.51 -8.33 14.08
N ALA A 75 -2.79 -9.60 14.37
CA ALA A 75 -2.52 -10.74 13.50
C ALA A 75 -3.00 -10.50 12.05
N GLY A 76 -2.12 -10.70 11.09
CA GLY A 76 -2.45 -10.69 9.66
C GLY A 76 -2.04 -9.45 8.86
N VAL A 77 -1.51 -8.39 9.50
CA VAL A 77 -1.04 -7.18 8.78
C VAL A 77 0.46 -7.15 8.52
N ILE A 78 1.26 -7.94 9.25
CA ILE A 78 2.71 -8.01 9.07
C ILE A 78 3.08 -8.96 7.94
N VAL A 79 3.89 -8.48 7.02
CA VAL A 79 4.61 -9.28 6.03
C VAL A 79 6.10 -9.22 6.38
N GLU A 80 6.73 -10.38 6.48
CA GLU A 80 8.18 -10.44 6.74
C GLU A 80 8.97 -10.35 5.44
N ALA A 81 10.00 -9.50 5.42
CA ALA A 81 11.02 -9.47 4.38
C ALA A 81 12.21 -10.34 4.79
N ASN A 82 12.75 -11.11 3.85
CA ASN A 82 13.90 -11.99 4.10
C ASN A 82 15.23 -11.22 4.12
N CYS A 83 15.37 -10.28 5.05
CA CYS A 83 16.57 -9.48 5.23
C CYS A 83 16.71 -8.93 6.64
N LYS A 84 17.88 -8.35 6.92
CA LYS A 84 18.21 -7.82 8.24
C LYS A 84 17.24 -6.71 8.65
N ASP A 85 16.64 -6.86 9.82
CA ASP A 85 15.73 -5.88 10.39
C ASP A 85 16.47 -4.68 11.01
N SER A 86 17.12 -3.88 10.16
CA SER A 86 17.92 -2.72 10.56
C SER A 86 17.98 -1.70 9.43
N LYS A 87 18.65 -0.56 9.65
CA LYS A 87 18.89 0.46 8.61
C LYS A 87 19.55 -0.10 7.34
N ALA A 88 20.40 -1.12 7.47
CA ALA A 88 21.03 -1.77 6.33
C ALA A 88 20.05 -2.58 5.45
N GLY A 89 18.87 -2.92 5.96
CA GLY A 89 17.85 -3.68 5.25
C GLY A 89 16.73 -2.83 4.64
N LEU A 90 16.80 -1.49 4.71
CA LEU A 90 15.70 -0.62 4.26
C LEU A 90 15.33 -0.85 2.80
N SER A 91 16.30 -0.90 1.88
CA SER A 91 16.03 -1.13 0.46
C SER A 91 15.40 -2.49 0.17
N CYS A 92 15.75 -3.53 0.95
CA CYS A 92 15.10 -4.83 0.84
C CYS A 92 13.65 -4.79 1.33
N LYS A 93 13.37 -4.10 2.44
CA LYS A 93 11.99 -3.93 2.92
C LYS A 93 11.15 -3.10 1.94
N GLU A 94 11.75 -2.11 1.30
CA GLU A 94 11.11 -1.30 0.27
C GLU A 94 10.73 -2.17 -0.93
N GLU A 95 11.64 -3.03 -1.38
CA GLU A 95 11.35 -4.00 -2.44
C GLU A 95 10.18 -4.92 -2.06
N ARG A 96 10.17 -5.44 -0.83
CA ARG A 96 9.05 -6.24 -0.33
C ARG A 96 7.74 -5.46 -0.23
N LEU A 97 7.78 -4.18 0.14
CA LEU A 97 6.61 -3.28 0.14
C LEU A 97 6.06 -3.13 -1.28
N LEU A 98 6.93 -2.89 -2.27
CA LEU A 98 6.55 -2.74 -3.67
C LEU A 98 5.95 -4.04 -4.23
N GLU A 99 6.53 -5.20 -3.93
CA GLU A 99 6.02 -6.51 -4.35
C GLU A 99 4.60 -6.75 -3.78
N GLU A 100 4.43 -6.57 -2.48
CA GLU A 100 3.14 -6.73 -1.81
C GLU A 100 2.11 -5.70 -2.30
N GLY A 101 2.52 -4.45 -2.50
CA GLY A 101 1.69 -3.38 -3.05
C GLY A 101 1.20 -3.72 -4.46
N TYR A 102 2.10 -4.16 -5.33
CA TYR A 102 1.79 -4.59 -6.70
C TYR A 102 0.77 -5.73 -6.72
N HIS A 103 0.95 -6.75 -5.88
CA HIS A 103 0.03 -7.89 -5.81
C HIS A 103 -1.38 -7.55 -5.31
N ARG A 104 -1.57 -6.41 -4.67
CA ARG A 104 -2.88 -5.92 -4.24
C ARG A 104 -3.63 -5.11 -5.31
N ASP A 105 -2.96 -4.81 -6.43
CA ASP A 105 -3.50 -4.10 -7.60
C ASP A 105 -4.29 -2.82 -7.26
N PRO A 106 -3.73 -1.88 -6.47
CA PRO A 106 -4.42 -0.64 -6.14
C PRO A 106 -4.30 0.40 -7.27
N ASP A 107 -5.23 1.36 -7.29
CA ASP A 107 -5.07 2.57 -8.11
C ASP A 107 -3.90 3.43 -7.59
N TRP A 108 -3.69 3.43 -6.26
CA TRP A 108 -2.58 4.11 -5.59
C TRP A 108 -1.97 3.27 -4.47
N PHE A 109 -0.65 3.18 -4.47
CA PHE A 109 0.12 2.58 -3.38
C PHE A 109 0.92 3.67 -2.65
N VAL A 110 0.76 3.74 -1.33
CA VAL A 110 1.44 4.72 -0.47
C VAL A 110 2.36 3.99 0.50
N ILE A 111 3.63 4.39 0.53
CA ILE A 111 4.65 3.86 1.43
C ILE A 111 4.91 4.87 2.55
N LEU A 112 4.92 4.37 3.80
CA LEU A 112 5.08 5.16 5.02
C LEU A 112 6.05 4.48 5.99
N GLY A 113 6.47 5.22 7.01
CA GLY A 113 7.09 4.68 8.22
C GLY A 113 6.06 4.48 9.35
N GLU A 114 6.43 3.68 10.36
CA GLU A 114 5.57 3.44 11.53
C GLU A 114 5.39 4.68 12.43
N ASP A 115 6.07 5.79 12.15
CA ASP A 115 5.97 7.07 12.85
C ASP A 115 5.10 8.12 12.12
N ASN A 116 4.43 7.73 11.03
CA ASN A 116 3.54 8.63 10.28
C ASN A 116 2.08 8.57 10.75
N TYR A 117 1.33 9.64 10.44
CA TYR A 117 -0.12 9.71 10.61
C TYR A 117 -0.76 10.13 9.27
N VAL A 118 -1.92 9.56 8.95
CA VAL A 118 -2.67 9.83 7.71
C VAL A 118 -4.11 10.16 8.08
N ASN A 119 -4.70 11.15 7.40
CA ASN A 119 -6.10 11.55 7.52
C ASN A 119 -6.88 11.17 6.27
#